data_AF-C0QD20-F1
#
_entry.id   AF-C0QD20-F1
#
_cell.length_a   1.000
_cell.length_b   1.000
_cell.length_c   1.000
_cell.angle_alpha   90.00
_cell.angle_beta   90.00
_cell.angle_gamma   90.00
#
_symmetry.space_group_name_H-M   'P 1'
#
loop_
_entity.id
_entity.type
_entity.pdbx_description
1 polymer ?
#
loop_
_entity_poly.entity_id
_entity_poly.type
_entity_poly.pdbx_seq_one_letter_code
_entity_poly.pdbx_strand_id
1 'polypeptide(L)' 'MNFERYLSDITLTIKGGTMTSWICDKCGYRLEAETPPEECPSCKKKCSFVDNSCYTPDCQGQPIDPRIKNN' A
#
# COMPACT_ATOMS: atom_id res chain seq x y z
N MET A 1 -21.40 -32.96 7.41
CA MET A 1 -21.21 -31.50 7.31
C MET A 1 -19.71 -31.25 7.30
N ASN A 2 -19.14 -30.94 6.13
CA ASN A 2 -17.70 -30.92 5.89
C ASN A 2 -17.10 -29.58 6.29
N PHE A 3 -16.38 -29.57 7.41
CA PHE A 3 -15.74 -28.41 8.03
C PHE A 3 -14.62 -27.80 7.16
N GLU A 4 -14.01 -28.60 6.27
CA GLU A 4 -12.86 -28.23 5.45
C GLU A 4 -13.16 -27.18 4.38
N ARG A 5 -14.43 -27.00 4.00
CA ARG A 5 -14.84 -26.03 2.96
C ARG A 5 -15.00 -24.60 3.49
N TYR A 6 -15.14 -24.43 4.80
CA TYR A 6 -15.30 -23.10 5.42
C TYR A 6 -13.98 -22.32 5.47
N LEU A 7 -12.86 -23.01 5.62
CA LEU A 7 -11.53 -22.39 5.67
C LEU A 7 -11.03 -21.93 4.30
N SER A 8 -11.48 -22.56 3.20
CA SER A 8 -11.15 -22.08 1.84
C SER A 8 -11.82 -20.74 1.50
N ASP A 9 -13.07 -20.53 1.95
CA ASP A 9 -13.79 -19.26 1.74
C ASP A 9 -13.26 -18.14 2.65
N ILE A 10 -12.87 -18.45 3.89
CA ILE A 10 -12.19 -17.50 4.80
C ILE A 10 -10.84 -17.05 4.22
N THR A 11 -10.07 -17.93 3.59
CA THR A 11 -8.77 -17.57 3.04
C THR A 11 -8.89 -16.56 1.86
N LEU A 12 -10.00 -16.58 1.11
CA LEU A 12 -10.30 -15.62 0.05
C LEU A 12 -10.76 -14.26 0.58
N THR A 13 -11.38 -14.19 1.76
CA THR A 13 -11.78 -12.93 2.42
C THR A 13 -10.69 -12.35 3.32
N ILE A 14 -9.75 -13.16 3.81
CA ILE A 14 -8.57 -12.70 4.59
C ILE A 14 -7.44 -12.21 3.66
N LYS A 15 -7.40 -12.64 2.39
CA LYS A 15 -6.58 -12.02 1.33
C LYS A 15 -7.15 -10.67 0.85
N GLY A 16 -7.80 -9.93 1.74
CA GLY A 16 -7.98 -8.50 1.59
C GLY A 16 -6.64 -7.82 1.89
N GLY A 17 -5.72 -7.89 0.92
CA GLY A 17 -4.48 -7.13 0.98
C GLY A 17 -4.84 -5.67 1.23
N THR A 18 -4.45 -5.16 2.39
CA THR A 18 -4.48 -3.73 2.68
C THR A 18 -3.64 -3.05 1.61
N MET A 19 -4.29 -2.49 0.58
CA MET A 19 -3.62 -1.81 -0.52
C MET A 19 -2.83 -0.64 0.06
N THR A 20 -1.53 -0.87 0.24
CA THR A 20 -0.64 0.09 0.87
C THR A 20 -0.28 1.12 -0.19
N SER A 21 -0.44 2.39 0.14
CA SER A 21 -0.10 3.49 -0.76
C SER A 21 1.36 3.85 -0.53
N TRP A 22 2.17 3.56 -1.53
CA TRP A 22 3.59 3.85 -1.56
C TRP A 22 3.83 5.12 -2.36
N ILE A 23 4.78 5.95 -1.93
CA ILE A 23 5.25 7.12 -2.67
C ILE A 23 6.76 7.09 -2.86
N CYS A 24 7.21 7.35 -4.07
CA CYS A 24 8.62 7.41 -4.41
C CYS A 24 9.29 8.64 -3.76
N ASP A 25 10.36 8.42 -3.00
CA ASP A 25 11.18 9.49 -2.38
C ASP A 25 11.97 10.35 -3.37
N LYS A 26 11.99 9.99 -4.66
CA LYS A 26 12.76 10.70 -5.70
C LYS A 26 11.90 11.58 -6.60
N CYS A 27 10.76 11.06 -7.03
CA CYS A 27 9.88 11.75 -7.98
C CYS A 27 8.49 12.05 -7.42
N GLY A 28 8.11 11.49 -6.27
CA GLY A 28 6.76 11.63 -5.72
C GLY A 28 5.71 10.77 -6.42
N TYR A 29 6.11 9.80 -7.23
CA TYR A 29 5.20 8.85 -7.86
C TYR A 29 4.50 7.98 -6.81
N ARG A 30 3.17 7.97 -6.83
CA ARG A 30 2.33 7.15 -5.97
C ARG A 30 2.00 5.83 -6.67
N LEU A 31 2.11 4.72 -5.96
CA LEU A 31 1.60 3.41 -6.37
C LEU A 31 0.86 2.74 -5.22
N GLU A 32 -0.14 1.94 -5.56
CA GLU A 32 -0.90 1.14 -4.60
C GLU A 32 -0.55 -0.33 -4.85
N ALA A 33 0.17 -0.92 -3.91
CA ALA A 33 0.65 -2.30 -4.02
C ALA A 33 0.86 -2.88 -2.61
N GLU A 34 0.80 -4.21 -2.47
CA GLU A 34 1.19 -4.87 -1.22
C GLU A 34 2.70 -4.75 -0.97
N THR A 35 3.49 -4.80 -2.05
CA THR A 35 4.96 -4.73 -2.00
C THR A 35 5.46 -3.74 -3.04
N PRO A 36 6.27 -2.74 -2.67
CA PRO A 36 6.79 -1.78 -3.63
C PRO A 36 7.90 -2.41 -4.47
N PRO A 37 8.03 -2.03 -5.76
CA PRO A 37 9.13 -2.50 -6.60
C PRO A 37 10.46 -1.82 -6.20
N GLU A 38 11.60 -2.43 -6.51
CA GLU A 38 12.91 -1.77 -6.37
C GLU A 38 13.08 -0.59 -7.34
N GLU A 39 12.47 -0.69 -8.52
CA GLU A 39 12.56 0.32 -9.57
C GLU A 39 11.22 1.04 -9.74
N CYS A 40 11.23 2.37 -9.67
CA CYS A 40 10.01 3.13 -9.89
C CYS A 40 9.64 3.20 -11.37
N PRO A 41 8.38 2.88 -11.75
CA PRO A 41 7.95 2.92 -13.15
C PRO A 41 7.91 4.33 -13.74
N SER A 42 7.85 5.36 -12.89
CA SER A 42 7.83 6.77 -13.34
C SER A 42 9.22 7.30 -13.65
N CYS A 43 10.20 7.08 -12.76
CA CYS A 43 11.56 7.61 -12.94
C CYS A 43 12.58 6.56 -13.43
N LYS A 44 12.20 5.28 -13.51
CA LYS A 44 13.03 4.14 -13.95
C LYS A 44 14.38 4.07 -13.26
N LYS A 45 14.39 4.42 -11.96
CA LYS A 45 15.56 4.41 -11.10
C LYS A 45 15.23 3.66 -9.82
N LYS A 46 16.27 3.15 -9.17
CA LYS A 46 16.17 2.62 -7.81
C LYS A 46 15.84 3.76 -6.85
N CYS A 47 14.73 3.62 -6.14
CA CYS A 47 14.25 4.59 -5.16
C CYS A 47 13.67 3.88 -3.95
N SER A 48 13.57 4.61 -2.84
CA SER A 48 12.91 4.13 -1.63
C SER A 48 11.45 4.55 -1.69
N PHE A 49 10.58 3.54 -1.69
CA PHE A 49 9.16 3.77 -1.54
C PHE A 49 8.82 3.96 -0.07
N VAL A 50 8.28 5.14 0.25
CA VAL A 50 7.79 5.48 1.57
C VAL A 50 6.31 5.18 1.61
N ASP A 51 5.86 4.49 2.64
CA ASP A 51 4.44 4.27 2.85
C ASP A 51 3.80 5.58 3.34
N ASN A 52 2.74 6.03 2.66
CA ASN A 52 2.00 7.24 3.02
C ASN A 52 0.53 6.98 3.34
N SER A 53 0.18 5.70 3.51
CA SER A 53 -1.15 5.33 3.92
C SER A 53 -1.42 5.96 5.27
N CYS A 54 -2.60 6.51 5.47
CA CYS A 54 -2.88 7.08 6.79
C CYS A 54 -3.37 6.02 7.77
N TYR A 55 -2.47 5.57 8.66
CA TYR A 55 -2.79 4.67 9.78
C TYR A 55 -2.96 5.42 11.12
N THR A 56 -2.75 6.74 11.15
CA THR A 56 -3.01 7.54 12.34
C THR A 56 -4.45 8.04 12.37
N PRO A 57 -5.15 7.98 13.52
CA PRO A 57 -6.53 8.47 13.66
C PRO A 57 -6.69 9.99 13.41
N ASP A 58 -5.59 10.73 13.31
CA ASP A 58 -5.54 12.17 13.05
C ASP A 58 -5.71 12.57 11.58
N CYS A 59 -5.70 11.64 10.63
CA CYS A 59 -6.04 12.01 9.25
C CYS A 59 -7.53 12.18 9.13
N GLN A 60 -7.93 13.44 9.00
CA GLN A 60 -9.31 13.93 8.92
C GLN A 60 -10.06 13.45 7.65
N GLY A 61 -10.18 12.13 7.46
CA GLY A 61 -10.93 11.51 6.36
C GLY A 61 -10.17 11.38 5.04
N GLN A 62 -8.85 11.57 5.01
CA GLN A 62 -8.05 11.34 3.79
C GLN A 62 -7.31 10.01 3.88
N PRO A 63 -7.32 9.18 2.83
CA PRO A 63 -6.60 7.90 2.81
C PRO A 63 -5.07 8.06 2.82
N ILE A 64 -4.57 9.28 2.64
CA ILE A 64 -3.16 9.61 2.37
C ILE A 64 -2.71 10.79 3.24
N ASP A 65 -1.56 10.65 3.91
CA ASP A 65 -1.02 11.73 4.76
C ASP A 65 -0.32 12.81 3.89
N PRO A 66 -0.82 14.07 3.88
CA PRO A 66 -0.25 15.15 3.07
C PRO A 66 1.14 15.63 3.52
N ARG A 67 1.63 15.20 4.69
CA ARG A 67 2.98 15.51 5.20
C ARG A 67 4.06 14.68 4.51
N ILE A 68 3.68 13.52 3.94
CA ILE A 68 4.60 12.62 3.25
C ILE A 68 4.66 13.01 1.78
N LYS A 69 5.48 14.03 1.49
CA LYS A 69 5.78 14.53 0.14
C LYS A 69 7.25 14.34 -0.20
N ASN A 70 7.53 14.01 -1.46
CA ASN A 70 8.88 14.02 -2.03
C ASN A 70 9.50 15.42 -1.86
N ASN A 71 10.75 15.49 -1.40
CA ASN A 71 11.49 16.74 -1.15
C ASN A 71 12.58 16.99 -2.20
#